data_AF-A0A7W6ZP74-F1
#
_entry.id   AF-A0A7W6ZP74-F1
#
_cell.length_a   1.000
_cell.length_b   1.000
_cell.length_c   1.000
_cell.angle_alpha   90.00
_cell.angle_beta   90.00
_cell.angle_gamma   90.00
#
_symmetry.space_group_name_H-M   'P 1'
#
loop_
_entity.id
_entity.type
_entity.pdbx_description
1 polymer ?
#
loop_
_entity_poly.entity_id
_entity_poly.type
_entity_poly.pdbx_seq_one_letter_code
_entity_poly.pdbx_strand_id
1 'polypeptide(L)' 'MSDILLTIPEIDERIAGIRENLRELIEQAAAYSGAADEELASERIAEQEEELERLLKRREELSAQKS' A
#
# COMPACT_ATOMS: atom_id res chain seq x y z
N MET A 1 4.34 7.91 12.69
CA MET A 1 3.36 7.31 13.61
C MET A 1 4.00 6.08 14.17
N SER A 2 3.97 5.91 15.49
CA SER A 2 4.67 4.87 16.24
C SER A 2 4.57 3.51 15.56
N ASP A 3 5.70 2.81 15.41
CA ASP A 3 5.79 1.37 15.11
C ASP A 3 5.15 0.56 16.25
N ILE A 4 3.86 0.78 16.48
CA ILE A 4 3.03 -0.09 17.30
C ILE A 4 3.13 -1.43 16.61
N LEU A 5 3.62 -2.43 17.33
CA LEU A 5 3.75 -3.80 16.85
C LEU A 5 2.40 -4.28 16.32
N LEU A 6 2.19 -4.15 15.01
CA LEU A 6 0.96 -4.61 14.36
C LEU A 6 0.92 -6.14 14.41
N THR A 7 -0.25 -6.66 14.73
CA THR A 7 -0.59 -8.07 14.61
C THR A 7 -0.86 -8.43 13.15
N ILE A 8 -0.81 -9.72 12.82
CA ILE A 8 -1.10 -10.21 11.46
C ILE A 8 -2.48 -9.72 10.95
N PRO A 9 -3.58 -9.79 11.71
CA PRO A 9 -4.87 -9.25 11.27
C PRO A 9 -4.85 -7.74 10.98
N GLU A 10 -4.15 -6.94 11.80
CA GLU A 10 -4.03 -5.50 11.57
C GLU A 10 -3.19 -5.18 10.33
N ILE A 11 -2.15 -5.99 10.03
CA ILE A 11 -1.39 -5.88 8.80
C ILE A 11 -2.26 -6.25 7.59
N ASP A 12 -3.05 -7.32 7.68
CA ASP A 12 -3.95 -7.76 6.61
C ASP A 12 -5.01 -6.69 6.29
N GLU A 13 -5.58 -6.03 7.31
CA GLU A 13 -6.52 -4.92 7.13
C GLU A 13 -5.87 -3.73 6.40
N ARG A 14 -4.65 -3.35 6.79
CA ARG A 14 -3.92 -2.26 6.12
C ARG A 14 -3.54 -2.61 4.69
N ILE A 15 -3.11 -3.84 4.43
CA ILE A 15 -2.84 -4.35 3.09
C ILE A 15 -4.10 -4.25 2.22
N ALA A 16 -5.26 -4.62 2.75
CA ALA A 16 -6.52 -4.51 2.02
C ALA A 16 -6.85 -3.05 1.69
N GLY A 17 -6.67 -2.13 2.65
CA GLY A 17 -6.86 -0.69 2.41
C GLY A 17 -5.93 -0.12 1.34
N ILE A 18 -4.64 -0.43 1.39
CA ILE A 18 -3.66 0.04 0.39
C ILE A 18 -3.98 -0.52 -1.00
N ARG A 19 -4.40 -1.79 -1.10
CA ARG A 19 -4.79 -2.38 -2.39
C ARG A 19 -6.01 -1.70 -3.00
N GLU A 20 -6.99 -1.34 -2.19
CA GLU A 20 -8.16 -0.60 -2.67
C GLU A 20 -7.75 0.81 -3.14
N ASN A 21 -6.95 1.51 -2.34
CA ASN A 21 -6.44 2.84 -2.71
C ASN A 21 -5.61 2.81 -4.01
N LEU A 22 -4.74 1.81 -4.19
CA LEU A 22 -3.98 1.63 -5.44
C LEU A 22 -4.90 1.45 -6.64
N ARG A 23 -5.96 0.64 -6.49
CA ARG A 23 -6.95 0.45 -7.55
C ARG A 23 -7.64 1.76 -7.91
N GLU A 24 -8.11 2.52 -6.92
CA GLU A 24 -8.74 3.82 -7.14
C GLU A 24 -7.79 4.81 -7.83
N LEU A 25 -6.52 4.87 -7.41
CA LEU A 25 -5.51 5.74 -8.02
C LEU A 25 -5.24 5.38 -9.49
N ILE A 26 -5.16 4.08 -9.81
CA ILE A 26 -4.97 3.61 -11.19
C ILE A 26 -6.19 3.96 -12.05
N GLU A 27 -7.41 3.76 -11.52
CA GLU A 27 -8.65 4.14 -12.22
C GLU A 27 -8.73 5.66 -12.46
N GLN A 28 -8.32 6.47 -11.48
CA GLN A 28 -8.25 7.93 -11.62
C GLN A 28 -7.19 8.38 -12.63
N ALA A 29 -5.98 7.82 -12.57
CA ALA A 29 -4.91 8.14 -13.52
C ALA A 29 -5.30 7.79 -14.96
N ALA A 30 -6.04 6.70 -15.17
CA ALA A 30 -6.58 6.34 -16.47
C ALA A 30 -7.69 7.29 -16.95
N ALA A 31 -8.43 7.93 -16.03
CA ALA A 31 -9.53 8.85 -16.35
C ALA A 31 -9.09 10.30 -16.62
N TYR A 32 -8.02 10.77 -15.96
CA TYR A 32 -7.49 12.12 -16.08
C TYR A 32 -6.10 12.12 -16.75
N SER A 33 -6.07 12.21 -18.09
CA SER A 33 -4.81 12.17 -18.87
C SER A 33 -4.17 13.56 -19.08
N GLY A 34 -3.94 14.30 -18.00
CA GLY A 34 -3.20 15.56 -18.00
C GLY A 34 -1.80 15.36 -17.45
N ALA A 35 -0.75 15.87 -18.11
CA ALA A 35 0.65 15.58 -17.75
C ALA A 35 1.03 15.88 -16.28
N ALA A 36 0.46 16.92 -15.67
CA ALA A 36 0.69 17.24 -14.26
C ALA A 36 -0.08 16.32 -13.29
N ASP A 37 -1.25 15.83 -13.71
CA ASP A 37 -2.07 14.90 -12.93
C ASP A 37 -1.48 13.48 -12.99
N GLU A 38 -0.83 13.12 -14.11
CA GLU A 38 -0.14 11.85 -14.30
C GLU A 38 1.11 11.70 -13.42
N GLU A 39 1.92 12.76 -13.26
CA GLU A 39 3.12 12.73 -12.41
C GLU A 39 2.75 12.59 -10.93
N LEU A 40 1.79 13.39 -10.44
CA LEU A 40 1.30 13.31 -9.07
C LEU A 40 0.62 11.97 -8.77
N ALA A 41 -0.14 11.41 -9.71
CA ALA A 41 -0.74 10.09 -9.57
C ALA A 41 0.34 8.99 -9.50
N SER A 42 1.36 9.09 -10.35
CA SER A 42 2.49 8.13 -10.36
C SER A 42 3.27 8.15 -9.06
N GLU A 43 3.56 9.33 -8.50
CA GLU A 43 4.23 9.45 -7.20
C GLU A 43 3.43 8.78 -6.08
N ARG A 44 2.11 9.05 -6.00
CA ARG A 44 1.23 8.44 -4.99
C ARG A 44 1.10 6.93 -5.13
N ILE A 45 1.06 6.42 -6.35
CA ILE A 45 1.07 4.98 -6.61
C ILE A 45 2.37 4.37 -6.09
N ALA A 46 3.52 4.96 -6.40
CA ALA A 46 4.82 4.47 -5.94
C ALA A 46 4.94 4.47 -4.40
N GLU A 47 4.46 5.50 -3.72
CA GLU A 47 4.44 5.56 -2.25
C GLU A 47 3.62 4.41 -1.63
N GLN A 48 2.47 4.11 -2.23
CA GLN A 48 1.59 3.04 -1.75
C GLN A 48 2.12 1.64 -2.06
N GLU A 49 2.76 1.45 -3.22
CA GLU A 49 3.46 0.19 -3.55
C GLU A 49 4.59 -0.08 -2.56
N GLU A 50 5.37 0.94 -2.20
CA GLU A 50 6.45 0.82 -1.21
C GLU A 50 5.90 0.46 0.18
N GLU A 51 4.79 1.08 0.60
CA GLU A 51 4.13 0.72 1.86
C GLU A 51 3.58 -0.71 1.84
N LEU A 52 2.96 -1.12 0.74
CA LEU A 52 2.46 -2.48 0.55
C LEU A 52 3.58 -3.50 0.68
N GLU A 53 4.74 -3.27 0.04
CA GLU A 53 5.91 -4.15 0.14
C GLU A 53 6.40 -4.27 1.59
N ARG A 54 6.53 -3.13 2.30
CA ARG A 54 6.95 -3.13 3.72
C ARG A 54 6.00 -3.95 4.59
N LEU A 55 4.68 -3.82 4.40
CA LEU A 55 3.68 -4.56 5.16
C LEU A 55 3.70 -6.06 4.84
N LEU A 56 3.85 -6.43 3.56
CA LEU A 56 3.95 -7.84 3.14
C LEU A 56 5.16 -8.52 3.77
N LYS A 57 6.33 -7.86 3.74
CA LYS A 57 7.54 -8.36 4.41
C LYS A 57 7.34 -8.51 5.91
N ARG A 58 6.73 -7.51 6.56
CA ARG A 58 6.45 -7.57 8.00
C ARG A 58 5.50 -8.71 8.36
N ARG A 59 4.49 -8.95 7.54
CA ARG A 59 3.56 -10.08 7.70
C ARG A 59 4.27 -11.41 7.63
N GLU A 60 5.17 -11.58 6.65
CA GLU A 60 5.97 -12.80 6.48
C GLU A 60 6.87 -13.04 7.70
N GLU A 61 7.59 -12.02 8.17
CA GLU A 61 8.42 -12.09 9.37
C GLU A 61 7.63 -12.53 10.61
N LEU A 62 6.42 -12.00 10.79
CA LEU A 62 5.56 -12.37 11.93
C LEU A 62 4.97 -13.77 11.78
N SER A 63 4.66 -14.20 10.56
CA SER A 63 4.19 -15.56 10.29
C SER A 63 5.29 -16.60 10.55
N ALA A 64 6.54 -16.29 10.15
CA ALA A 64 7.69 -17.15 10.39
C ALA A 64 8.03 -17.28 11.89
N GLN A 65 7.89 -16.20 12.67
CA GLN A 65 8.10 -16.20 14.12
C GLN A 65 7.05 -16.99 14.91
N LYS A 66 5.86 -17.22 14.33
CA LYS A 66 4.77 -17.97 14.97
C LYS A 66 4.77 -19.46 14.60
N SER A 67 5.64 -19.89 13.69
CA SER A 67 5.76 -21.28 13.23
C SER A 67 6.76 -22.07 14.06
#